data_AF-A0A524IIR2-F1
#
_entry.id   AF-A0A524IIR2-F1
#
_cell.length_a   1.000
_cell.length_b   1.000
_cell.length_c   1.000
_cell.angle_alpha   90.00
_cell.angle_beta   90.00
_cell.angle_gamma   90.00
#
_symmetry.space_group_name_H-M   'P 1'
#
loop_
_entity.id
_entity.type
_entity.pdbx_description
1 polymer ?
#
loop_
_entity_poly.entity_id
_entity_poly.type
_entity_poly.pdbx_seq_one_letter_code
_entity_poly.pdbx_strand_id
1 'polypeptide(L)'
;MESIKLYGLEDQYARALFRYQGASTHKSLLEYLERRFGKTDQPFGTMMRGLNQQYTWRGPETEITITYHGFRERGFLSAESRVLAPRFFDVHGEHSF
;
A
#
# COMPACT_ATOMS: atom_id res chain seq x y z
N MET A 1 -13.93 0.14 -5.38
CA MET A 1 -12.58 0.69 -5.68
C MET A 1 -12.77 2.11 -6.13
N GLU A 2 -12.12 3.08 -5.49
CA GLU A 2 -12.44 4.50 -5.66
C GLU A 2 -11.50 5.23 -6.61
N SER A 3 -10.19 4.98 -6.52
CA SER A 3 -9.23 5.59 -7.44
C SER A 3 -7.93 4.80 -7.53
N ILE A 4 -7.26 4.94 -8.68
CA ILE A 4 -5.91 4.42 -8.96
C ILE A 4 -5.04 5.60 -9.35
N LYS A 5 -3.83 5.67 -8.81
CA LYS A 5 -2.77 6.54 -9.32
C LYS A 5 -1.54 5.69 -9.62
N LEU A 6 -1.00 5.82 -10.83
CA LEU A 6 0.20 5.13 -11.27
C LEU A 6 1.30 6.16 -11.49
N TYR A 7 2.49 5.88 -10.96
CA TYR A 7 3.68 6.70 -11.10
C TYR A 7 4.77 5.83 -11.73
N GLY A 8 5.38 6.33 -12.80
CA GLY A 8 6.44 5.65 -13.53
C GLY A 8 7.65 6.54 -13.74
N LEU A 9 8.80 5.89 -13.98
CA LEU A 9 10.06 6.49 -14.38
C LEU A 9 10.59 5.68 -15.57
N GLU A 10 10.88 6.33 -16.71
CA GLU A 10 11.46 5.68 -17.90
C GLU A 10 10.76 4.34 -18.27
N ASP A 11 9.44 4.39 -18.48
CA ASP A 11 8.57 3.23 -18.81
C ASP A 11 8.45 2.13 -17.73
N GLN A 12 9.02 2.33 -16.54
CA GLN A 12 8.91 1.39 -15.41
C GLN A 12 8.04 1.96 -14.28
N TYR A 13 7.14 1.14 -13.73
CA TYR A 13 6.27 1.56 -12.62
C TYR A 13 7.08 1.70 -11.31
N ALA A 14 7.22 2.93 -10.84
CA ALA A 14 7.87 3.24 -9.57
C ALA A 14 6.90 3.03 -8.39
N ARG A 15 5.63 3.41 -8.56
CA ARG A 15 4.61 3.33 -7.51
C ARG A 15 3.20 3.21 -8.10
N ALA A 16 2.39 2.34 -7.52
CA ALA A 16 0.95 2.26 -7.75
C ALA A 16 0.20 2.50 -6.44
N LEU A 17 -0.77 3.41 -6.46
CA LEU A 17 -1.60 3.77 -5.31
C LEU A 17 -3.06 3.46 -5.60
N PHE A 18 -3.71 2.76 -4.68
CA PHE A 18 -5.11 2.38 -4.80
C PHE A 18 -5.87 2.85 -3.57
N ARG A 19 -7.01 3.52 -3.80
CA ARG A 19 -7.96 3.85 -2.73
C ARG A 19 -9.19 2.96 -2.88
N TYR A 20 -9.64 2.42 -1.77
CA TYR A 20 -10.82 1.57 -1.73
C TYR A 20 -11.63 1.81 -0.46
N GLN A 21 -12.89 1.37 -0.47
CA GLN A 21 -13.81 1.47 0.63
C GLN A 21 -14.47 0.12 0.90
N GLY A 22 -14.85 -0.11 2.16
CA GLY A 22 -15.60 -1.26 2.65
C GLY A 22 -14.72 -2.33 3.28
N ALA A 23 -15.18 -2.87 4.41
CA ALA A 23 -14.52 -3.97 5.11
C ALA A 23 -14.42 -5.26 4.28
N SER A 24 -15.40 -5.53 3.41
CA SER A 24 -15.38 -6.70 2.51
C SER A 24 -14.24 -6.62 1.51
N THR A 25 -14.09 -5.47 0.82
CA THR A 25 -12.97 -5.21 -0.10
C THR A 25 -11.63 -5.33 0.62
N HIS A 26 -11.53 -4.77 1.82
CA HIS A 26 -10.33 -4.86 2.65
C HIS A 26 -9.95 -6.33 2.91
N LYS A 27 -10.91 -7.14 3.38
CA LYS A 27 -10.69 -8.55 3.68
C LYS A 27 -10.25 -9.34 2.45
N SER A 28 -10.91 -9.15 1.30
CA SER A 28 -10.53 -9.83 0.06
C SER A 28 -9.14 -9.45 -0.42
N LEU A 29 -8.72 -8.18 -0.25
CA LEU A 29 -7.36 -7.76 -0.57
C LEU A 29 -6.32 -8.41 0.35
N LEU A 30 -6.58 -8.47 1.65
CA LEU A 30 -5.71 -9.16 2.59
C LEU A 30 -5.56 -10.64 2.23
N GLU A 31 -6.68 -11.36 2.02
CA GLU A 31 -6.67 -12.78 1.65
C GLU A 31 -5.89 -13.03 0.35
N TYR A 32 -6.05 -12.16 -0.65
CA TYR A 32 -5.32 -12.24 -1.91
C TYR A 32 -3.81 -12.07 -1.71
N LEU A 33 -3.40 -11.03 -0.98
CA LEU A 33 -1.98 -10.75 -0.74
C LEU A 33 -1.33 -11.81 0.13
N GLU A 34 -2.01 -12.28 1.17
CA GLU A 34 -1.51 -13.37 2.02
C GLU A 34 -1.30 -14.66 1.23
N ARG A 35 -2.24 -15.01 0.34
CA ARG A 35 -2.09 -16.18 -0.53
C ARG A 35 -0.93 -16.04 -1.52
N ARG A 36 -0.67 -14.82 -2.00
CA ARG A 36 0.34 -14.56 -3.03
C ARG A 36 1.75 -14.39 -2.48
N PHE A 37 1.88 -13.74 -1.32
CA PHE A 37 3.17 -13.29 -0.77
C PHE A 37 3.46 -13.85 0.63
N GLY A 38 2.56 -14.67 1.18
CA GLY A 38 2.65 -15.18 2.54
C GLY A 38 1.98 -14.23 3.55
N LYS A 39 1.79 -14.73 4.77
CA LYS A 39 1.23 -13.93 5.86
C LYS A 39 2.22 -12.84 6.27
N THR A 40 1.73 -11.62 6.49
CA THR A 40 2.57 -10.58 7.11
C THR A 40 2.67 -10.83 8.59
N ASP A 41 3.72 -10.29 9.21
CA ASP A 41 3.73 -10.09 10.65
C ASP A 41 2.54 -9.20 11.05
N GLN A 42 2.02 -9.48 12.25
CA GLN A 42 0.81 -8.87 12.79
C GLN A 42 0.95 -7.33 12.84
N PRO A 43 -0.10 -6.53 12.56
CA PRO A 43 0.03 -5.08 12.47
C PRO A 43 0.71 -4.49 13.71
N PHE A 44 1.88 -3.87 13.49
CA PHE A 44 2.54 -3.03 14.49
C PHE A 44 1.56 -1.92 14.89
N GLY A 45 0.99 -2.00 16.10
CA GLY A 45 -0.11 -1.13 16.53
C GLY A 45 -1.38 -1.86 16.98
N THR A 46 -1.31 -3.15 17.34
CA THR A 46 -2.45 -3.93 17.87
C THR A 46 -2.89 -3.48 19.29
N MET A 47 -2.74 -2.21 19.64
CA MET A 47 -3.27 -1.65 20.89
C MET A 47 -4.18 -0.45 20.61
N MET A 48 -5.41 -0.55 21.13
CA MET A 48 -6.53 0.40 21.12
C MET A 48 -7.38 0.49 19.84
N ARG A 49 -8.34 -0.44 19.73
CA ARG A 49 -9.60 -0.32 18.96
C ARG A 49 -9.46 0.11 17.49
N GLY A 50 -9.01 -0.77 16.59
CA GLY A 50 -9.49 -0.82 15.20
C GLY A 50 -9.45 0.46 14.35
N LEU A 51 -8.72 1.50 14.76
CA LEU A 51 -8.81 2.81 14.10
C LEU A 51 -7.97 2.82 12.83
N ASN A 52 -6.74 2.30 12.87
CA ASN A 52 -5.85 2.15 11.72
C ASN A 52 -5.16 0.77 11.78
N GLN A 53 -5.26 0.00 10.71
CA GLN A 53 -4.54 -1.27 10.53
C GLN A 53 -3.51 -1.08 9.42
N GLN A 54 -2.29 -1.58 9.59
CA GLN A 54 -1.27 -1.52 8.55
C GLN A 54 -0.60 -2.88 8.35
N TYR A 55 -0.51 -3.29 7.09
CA TYR A 55 0.10 -4.55 6.67
C TYR A 55 1.15 -4.26 5.62
N THR A 56 2.32 -4.90 5.72
CA THR A 56 3.42 -4.69 4.77
C THR A 56 3.99 -6.03 4.33
N TRP A 57 4.06 -6.22 3.01
CA TRP A 57 4.77 -7.32 2.36
C TRP A 57 6.01 -6.78 1.68
N ARG A 58 7.18 -7.30 2.05
CA ARG A 58 8.46 -6.93 1.46
C ARG A 58 9.00 -8.08 0.60
N GLY A 59 8.98 -7.87 -0.71
CA GLY A 59 9.72 -8.68 -1.67
C GLY A 59 11.12 -8.11 -1.94
N PRO A 60 11.93 -8.79 -2.76
CA PRO A 60 13.27 -8.32 -3.12
C PRO A 60 13.23 -6.95 -3.83
N GLU A 61 12.30 -6.77 -4.76
CA GLU A 61 12.21 -5.58 -5.62
C GLU A 61 10.98 -4.72 -5.35
N THR A 62 9.95 -5.26 -4.69
CA THR A 62 8.67 -4.58 -4.48
C THR A 62 8.30 -4.61 -3.01
N GLU A 63 7.81 -3.48 -2.50
CA GLU A 63 7.12 -3.40 -1.21
C GLU A 63 5.64 -3.09 -1.46
N ILE A 64 4.76 -3.84 -0.79
CA ILE A 64 3.31 -3.57 -0.80
C ILE A 64 2.90 -3.21 0.61
N THR A 65 2.26 -2.04 0.79
CA THR A 65 1.71 -1.62 2.06
C THR A 65 0.21 -1.37 1.93
N ILE A 66 -0.58 -1.95 2.85
CA ILE A 66 -1.98 -1.63 3.03
C ILE A 66 -2.16 -0.87 4.34
N THR A 67 -2.86 0.26 4.30
CA THR A 67 -3.38 0.96 5.47
C THR A 67 -4.91 0.96 5.42
N TYR A 68 -5.58 0.59 6.50
CA TYR A 68 -7.03 0.55 6.58
C TYR A 68 -7.56 1.26 7.82
N HIS A 69 -8.43 2.24 7.59
CA HIS A 69 -9.11 3.02 8.60
C HIS A 69 -10.46 2.38 8.93
N GLY A 70 -10.53 1.57 9.99
CA GLY A 70 -11.71 0.76 10.31
C GLY A 70 -12.98 1.57 10.57
N PHE A 71 -12.88 2.72 11.24
CA PHE A 71 -14.02 3.60 11.52
C PHE A 71 -14.65 4.21 10.26
N ARG A 72 -13.84 4.47 9.23
CA ARG A 72 -14.28 5.09 7.98
C ARG A 72 -14.47 4.09 6.86
N GLU A 73 -14.19 2.82 7.14
CA GLU A 73 -14.07 1.72 6.19
C GLU A 73 -13.26 2.10 4.94
N ARG A 74 -12.17 2.86 5.12
CA ARG A 74 -11.38 3.37 4.00
C ARG A 74 -10.00 2.76 4.01
N GLY A 75 -9.58 2.22 2.87
CA GLY A 75 -8.30 1.59 2.69
C GLY A 75 -7.46 2.26 1.60
N PHE A 76 -6.15 2.16 1.81
CA PHE A 76 -5.13 2.61 0.90
C PHE A 76 -4.14 1.47 0.69
N LEU A 77 -3.80 1.18 -0.57
CA LEU A 77 -2.77 0.22 -0.93
C LEU A 77 -1.71 0.96 -1.74
N SER A 78 -0.45 0.84 -1.33
CA SER A 78 0.71 1.21 -2.15
C SER A 78 1.46 -0.05 -2.58
N ALA A 79 1.88 -0.09 -3.84
CA ALA A 79 2.84 -1.06 -4.35
C ALA A 79 4.00 -0.27 -4.98
N GLU A 80 5.20 -0.46 -4.45
CA GLU A 80 6.34 0.42 -4.71
C GLU A 80 7.56 -0.41 -5.11
N SER A 81 8.26 0.04 -6.15
CA SER A 81 9.58 -0.51 -6.47
C SER A 81 10.59 -0.01 -5.45
N ARG A 82 11.32 -0.93 -4.81
CA ARG A 82 12.34 -0.60 -3.80
C ARG A 82 13.56 0.10 -4.39
N VAL A 83 13.74 0.02 -5.71
CA VAL A 83 14.86 0.65 -6.44
C VAL A 83 14.41 1.94 -7.14
N LEU A 84 13.22 1.93 -7.74
CA LEU A 84 12.74 3.04 -8.56
C LEU A 84 11.96 4.09 -7.76
N ALA A 85 11.23 3.71 -6.71
CA ALA A 85 10.45 4.67 -5.93
C ALA A 85 11.33 5.76 -5.28
N PRO A 86 12.47 5.44 -4.64
CA PRO A 86 13.37 6.47 -4.10
C PRO A 86 13.86 7.42 -5.19
N ARG A 87 14.29 6.90 -6.34
CA ARG A 87 14.74 7.70 -7.49
C ARG A 87 13.64 8.57 -8.07
N PHE A 88 12.42 8.08 -8.13
CA PHE A 88 11.25 8.87 -8.56
C PHE A 88 11.03 10.07 -7.64
N PHE A 89 11.13 9.88 -6.31
CA PHE A 89 11.02 10.97 -5.36
C PHE A 89 12.19 11.95 -5.45
N ASP A 90 13.40 11.50 -5.77
CA ASP A 90 14.54 12.41 -5.99
C ASP A 90 14.35 13.26 -7.25
N VAL A 91 13.87 12.67 -8.36
CA VAL A 91 13.68 13.37 -9.64
C VAL A 91 12.46 14.31 -9.61
N HIS A 92 11.43 13.98 -8.84
CA HIS A 92 10.19 14.77 -8.75
C HIS A 92 10.02 15.49 -7.41
N GLY A 93 11.04 15.48 -6.55
CA GLY A 93 11.00 15.96 -5.17
C GLY A 93 11.12 17.47 -4.98
N GLU A 94 11.38 18.26 -6.03
CA GLU A 94 11.56 19.72 -5.88
C GLU A 94 10.27 20.55 -5.88
N HIS A 95 9.08 19.97 -6.08
CA HIS A 95 7.85 20.77 -5.99
C HIS A 95 6.70 19.97 -5.39
N SER A 96 6.50 20.09 -4.07
CA SER A 96 5.20 20.32 -3.41
C SER A 96 5.29 20.04 -1.90
N PHE A 97 5.53 21.09 -1.12
CA PHE A 97 4.91 21.30 0.19
C PHE A 97 4.15 22.62 0.13
#